data_AF-A0AA35RYC7-F1
#
_entry.id   AF-A0AA35RYC7-F1
#
_cell.length_a   1.000
_cell.length_b   1.000
_cell.length_c   1.000
_cell.angle_alpha   90.00
_cell.angle_beta   90.00
_cell.angle_gamma   90.00
#
_symmetry.space_group_name_H-M   'P 1'
#
loop_
_entity.id
_entity.type
_entity.pdbx_description
1 polymer ?
#
loop_
_entity_poly.entity_id
_entity_poly.type
_entity_poly.pdbx_seq_one_letter_code
_entity_poly.pdbx_strand_id
1 'polypeptide(L)' 'MYNFSGGPQGILPLREFLVEKLGEHRGINTTVDDVLVTSGSGQGIELINEILLEEGDTAIVEAFSFPAPWAI' A
#
# COMPACT_ATOMS: atom_id res chain seq x y z
N MET A 1 6.51 6.74 -25.82
CA MET A 1 5.83 6.13 -24.65
C MET A 1 6.90 5.49 -23.80
N TYR A 2 7.22 6.06 -22.64
CA TYR A 2 8.19 5.46 -21.71
C TYR A 2 7.59 4.16 -21.21
N ASN A 3 8.16 3.04 -21.67
CA ASN A 3 7.74 1.70 -21.35
C ASN A 3 8.19 1.42 -19.91
N PHE A 4 7.42 1.89 -18.92
CA PHE A 4 7.62 1.50 -17.54
C PHE A 4 7.19 0.04 -17.43
N SER A 5 8.16 -0.86 -17.49
CA SER A 5 8.02 -2.33 -17.54
C SER A 5 7.30 -2.97 -16.35
N GLY A 6 6.67 -2.17 -15.48
CA GLY A 6 6.17 -2.59 -14.18
C GLY A 6 4.65 -2.79 -14.08
N GLY A 7 3.88 -2.44 -15.12
CA GLY A 7 2.42 -2.64 -15.14
C GLY A 7 1.67 -1.81 -14.08
N PRO A 8 0.44 -2.19 -13.70
CA PRO A 8 -0.38 -1.45 -12.73
C PRO A 8 0.22 -1.42 -11.33
N GLN A 9 1.16 -2.32 -11.02
CA GLN A 9 1.88 -2.37 -9.74
C GLN A 9 2.93 -1.26 -9.58
N GLY A 10 3.23 -0.54 -10.66
CA GLY A 10 4.27 0.48 -10.68
C GLY A 10 5.63 -0.08 -11.10
N ILE A 11 6.59 0.84 -11.23
CA ILE A 11 7.87 0.63 -11.91
C ILE A 11 8.67 -0.51 -11.28
N LEU A 12 9.02 -1.53 -12.06
CA LEU A 12 9.69 -2.74 -11.57
C LEU A 12 11.00 -2.47 -10.81
N PRO A 13 11.96 -1.68 -11.33
CA PRO A 13 13.18 -1.32 -10.59
C PRO A 13 12.94 -0.69 -9.21
N LEU A 14 11.86 0.08 -9.05
CA LEU A 14 11.51 0.65 -7.76
C LEU A 14 11.01 -0.43 -6.79
N ARG A 15 10.21 -1.38 -7.29
CA ARG A 15 9.73 -2.51 -6.48
C ARG A 15 10.86 -3.43 -6.03
N GLU A 16 11.82 -3.72 -6.90
CA GLU A 16 13.02 -4.50 -6.56
C GLU A 16 13.81 -3.84 -5.42
N PHE A 17 14.06 -2.54 -5.53
CA PHE A 17 14.72 -1.76 -4.47
C PHE A 17 13.93 -1.78 -3.15
N LEU A 18 12.59 -1.68 -3.21
CA LEU A 18 11.75 -1.69 -2.01
C LEU A 18 11.77 -3.06 -1.31
N VAL A 19 11.78 -4.17 -2.06
CA VAL A 19 11.88 -5.52 -1.48
C VAL A 19 13.17 -5.67 -0.68
N GLU A 20 14.31 -5.28 -1.25
CA GLU A 20 15.61 -5.32 -0.56
C GLU A 20 15.58 -4.44 0.71
N LYS A 21 15.14 -3.19 0.56
CA LYS A 21 15.04 -2.23 1.67
C LYS A 21 14.14 -2.74 2.81
N LEU A 22 13.01 -3.36 2.50
CA LEU A 22 12.09 -3.91 3.49
C LEU A 22 12.71 -5.09 4.25
N GLY A 23 13.43 -5.96 3.54
CA GLY A 23 14.20 -7.05 4.16
C GLY A 23 15.27 -6.52 5.12
N GLU A 24 16.11 -5.61 4.65
CA GLU A 24 17.25 -5.09 5.43
C GLU A 24 16.84 -4.24 6.63
N HIS A 25 15.88 -3.32 6.45
CA HIS A 25 15.56 -2.34 7.48
C HIS A 25 14.41 -2.74 8.39
N ARG A 26 13.55 -3.67 7.94
CA ARG A 26 12.31 -4.02 8.65
C ARG A 26 12.16 -5.53 8.87
N GLY A 27 13.04 -6.37 8.31
CA GLY A 27 12.93 -7.82 8.42
C GLY A 27 11.72 -8.40 7.70
N ILE A 28 11.17 -7.68 6.71
CA ILE A 28 9.99 -8.12 5.95
C ILE A 28 10.47 -8.87 4.71
N ASN A 29 10.28 -10.19 4.70
CA ASN A 29 10.59 -11.04 3.55
C ASN A 29 9.39 -11.09 2.60
N THR A 30 9.54 -10.53 1.41
CA THR A 30 8.47 -10.40 0.41
C THR A 30 9.05 -10.43 -1.01
N THR A 31 8.20 -10.46 -2.04
CA THR A 31 8.61 -10.48 -3.44
C THR A 31 8.12 -9.23 -4.18
N VAL A 32 8.63 -8.97 -5.38
CA VAL A 32 8.17 -7.82 -6.17
C VAL A 32 6.68 -7.88 -6.48
N ASP A 33 6.11 -9.09 -6.58
CA ASP A 33 4.69 -9.32 -6.89
C ASP A 33 3.77 -8.93 -5.73
N ASP A 34 4.30 -8.87 -4.51
CA ASP A 34 3.59 -8.43 -3.30
C ASP A 34 3.62 -6.91 -3.11
N VAL A 35 4.39 -6.19 -3.94
CA VAL A 35 4.59 -4.74 -3.81
C VAL A 35 3.77 -3.98 -4.85
N LEU A 36 2.89 -3.10 -4.39
CA LEU A 36 2.18 -2.11 -5.19
C LEU A 36 2.68 -0.70 -4.85
N VAL A 37 3.18 0.02 -5.84
CA VAL A 37 3.57 1.43 -5.67
C VAL A 37 2.33 2.32 -5.81
N THR A 38 2.00 3.05 -4.76
CA THR A 38 0.92 4.05 -4.76
C THR A 38 1.48 5.48 -4.88
N SER A 39 0.60 6.43 -5.22
CA SER A 39 0.91 7.87 -5.22
C SER A 39 1.11 8.46 -3.82
N GLY A 40 0.86 7.68 -2.77
CA GLY A 40 0.96 8.08 -1.36
C GLY A 40 0.15 7.17 -0.44
N SER A 41 0.24 7.42 0.87
CA SER A 41 -0.46 6.63 1.89
C SER A 41 -1.98 6.70 1.78
N GLY A 42 -2.55 7.86 1.40
CA GLY A 42 -3.99 8.04 1.24
C GLY A 42 -4.60 7.03 0.26
N GLN A 43 -4.01 6.89 -0.94
CA GLN A 43 -4.44 5.90 -1.93
C GLN A 43 -4.30 4.46 -1.42
N GLY A 44 -3.24 4.17 -0.64
CA GLY A 44 -3.06 2.85 -0.04
C GLY A 44 -4.14 2.50 0.98
N ILE A 45 -4.51 3.46 1.84
CA ILE A 45 -5.57 3.30 2.83
C ILE A 45 -6.93 3.15 2.14
N GLU A 46 -7.20 3.96 1.11
CA GLU A 46 -8.43 3.88 0.32
C GLU A 46 -8.59 2.48 -0.32
N LEU A 47 -7.55 1.98 -0.99
CA LEU A 47 -7.57 0.66 -1.62
C LEU A 47 -7.81 -0.47 -0.59
N ILE A 48 -7.17 -0.40 0.57
CA ILE A 48 -7.35 -1.40 1.64
C ILE A 48 -8.79 -1.36 2.16
N ASN A 49 -9.37 -0.17 2.35
CA ASN A 49 -10.76 -0.04 2.78
C ASN A 49 -11.72 -0.60 1.72
N GLU A 50 -11.52 -0.28 0.44
CA GLU A 50 -12.37 -0.78 -0.66
C GLU A 50 -12.33 -2.32 -0.80
N ILE A 51 -11.18 -2.94 -0.51
CA ILE A 51 -11.01 -4.39 -0.67
C ILE A 51 -11.45 -5.17 0.57
N LEU A 52 -11.28 -4.60 1.77
CA LEU A 52 -11.45 -5.34 3.03
C LEU A 52 -12.70 -4.98 3.83
N LEU A 53 -13.37 -3.86 3.54
CA LEU A 53 -14.51 -3.39 4.34
C LEU A 53 -15.78 -3.26 3.50
N GLU A 54 -16.90 -3.61 4.12
CA GLU A 54 -18.26 -3.34 3.64
C GLU A 54 -19.02 -2.41 4.61
N GLU A 55 -20.19 -1.94 4.18
CA GLU A 55 -21.07 -1.14 5.03
C GLU A 55 -21.48 -1.93 6.29
N GLY A 56 -21.23 -1.34 7.46
CA GLY A 56 -21.54 -1.96 8.76
C GLY A 56 -20.36 -2.69 9.40
N ASP A 57 -19.24 -2.84 8.71
CA ASP A 57 -18.01 -3.40 9.30
C ASP A 57 -17.40 -2.47 10.35
N THR A 58 -16.65 -3.08 11.28
CA THR A 58 -15.93 -2.36 12.33
C THR A 58 -14.43 -2.38 12.07
N ALA A 59 -13.85 -1.19 11.85
CA ALA A 59 -12.40 -1.00 11.81
C ALA A 59 -11.88 -0.52 13.16
N ILE A 60 -10.81 -1.15 13.67
CA ILE A 60 -10.16 -0.75 14.93
C ILE A 60 -9.08 0.28 14.61
N VAL A 61 -9.15 1.44 15.27
CA VAL A 61 -8.17 2.52 15.14
C VAL A 61 -7.71 3.01 16.51
N GLU A 62 -6.56 3.67 16.55
CA GLU A 62 -6.08 4.36 17.76
C GLU A 62 -7.05 5.49 18.16
N ALA A 63 -7.13 5.79 19.46
CA ALA A 63 -8.03 6.83 19.98
C ALA A 63 -7.73 8.23 19.42
N PHE A 64 -6.47 8.49 19.06
CA PHE A 64 -6.04 9.67 18.32
C PHE A 64 -5.32 9.21 17.05
N SER A 65 -6.04 9.23 15.93
CA SER A 65 -5.54 8.73 14.65
C SER A 65 -5.68 9.79 13.54
N PHE A 66 -5.07 9.49 12.40
CA PHE A 66 -5.31 10.26 11.17
C PHE A 66 -6.80 10.16 10.80
N PRO A 67 -7.49 11.28 10.51
CA PRO A 67 -8.90 11.26 10.18
C PRO A 67 -9.11 10.51 8.86
N ALA A 68 -9.78 9.36 8.95
CA ALA A 68 -10.17 8.61 7.77
C ALA A 68 -11.41 9.25 7.12
N PRO A 69 -11.62 9.09 5.81
CA PRO A 69 -12.74 9.73 5.09
C PRO A 69 -14.13 9.35 5.62
N TRP A 70 -14.27 8.20 6.30
CA TRP A 70 -15.52 7.72 6.90
C TRP A 70 -15.80 8.29 8.29
N ALA A 71 -14.87 9.06 8.87
CA ALA A 71 -15.00 9.63 10.21
C ALA A 71 -15.76 10.98 10.24
N ILE A 72 -16.64 11.23 9.26
CA ILE A 72 -17.51 12.41 9.18
C ILE A 72 -18.97 11.99 9.10
#